data_AF-A0A210Q607-F1
#
_entry.id   AF-A0A210Q607-F1
#
_cell.length_a   1.000
_cell.length_b   1.000
_cell.length_c   1.000
_cell.angle_alpha   90.00
_cell.angle_beta   90.00
_cell.angle_gamma   90.00
#
_symmetry.space_group_name_H-M   'P 1'
#
loop_
_entity.id
_entity.type
_entity.pdbx_description
1 polymer ?
#
loop_
_entity_poly.entity_id
_entity_poly.type
_entity_poly.pdbx_seq_one_letter_code
_entity_poly.pdbx_strand_id
1 'polypeptide(L)'
;MASKDPPKGWSAKKTSDFQFRSRITVAAIAIYFLVGYNFFPFQLPVMNSITERVVFTLRWQLLGGLTLLMGMMGVMAVRGQSDTAADPVKGNAEHLTQLPQNILQNTLEQFIFHFVGQIVLCTYLSSESMKAIPLLVVLFVVGRILYKIAYEMDPMKRLYGFFPTFLPTIATYAYCLYCLVMLGPGYGFEK
;
A
#
# COMPACT_ATOMS: atom_id res chain seq x y z
N MET A 1 -24.02 -23.03 22.82
CA MET A 1 -23.56 -24.03 21.84
C MET A 1 -23.22 -23.29 20.55
N ALA A 2 -21.94 -23.10 20.23
CA ALA A 2 -21.54 -22.54 18.94
C ALA A 2 -21.84 -23.58 17.83
N SER A 3 -22.44 -23.13 16.73
CA SER A 3 -22.66 -23.93 15.52
C SER A 3 -21.36 -24.63 15.12
N LYS A 4 -21.40 -25.96 14.99
CA LYS A 4 -20.29 -26.83 14.57
C LYS A 4 -20.13 -26.91 13.06
N ASP A 5 -20.87 -26.12 12.29
CA ASP A 5 -20.78 -26.16 10.84
C ASP A 5 -19.53 -25.41 10.39
N PRO A 6 -18.66 -26.03 9.56
CA PRO A 6 -17.56 -25.29 8.96
C PRO A 6 -18.12 -24.11 8.17
N PRO A 7 -17.44 -22.94 8.17
CA PRO A 7 -17.91 -21.78 7.42
C PRO A 7 -18.15 -22.17 5.97
N LYS A 8 -19.38 -21.96 5.48
CA LYS A 8 -19.75 -22.30 4.11
C LYS A 8 -18.78 -21.62 3.14
N GLY A 9 -18.16 -22.43 2.28
CA GLY A 9 -17.33 -21.94 1.18
C GLY A 9 -18.09 -20.98 0.27
N TRP A 10 -17.37 -20.14 -0.47
CA TRP A 10 -17.99 -19.23 -1.42
C TRP A 10 -18.73 -19.99 -2.52
N SER A 11 -19.85 -19.43 -2.98
CA SER A 11 -20.55 -19.97 -4.15
C SER A 11 -19.67 -19.86 -5.41
N ALA A 12 -19.92 -20.71 -6.40
CA ALA A 12 -19.22 -20.70 -7.67
C ALA A 12 -19.27 -19.30 -8.34
N LYS A 13 -20.44 -18.65 -8.31
CA LYS A 13 -20.63 -17.29 -8.82
C LYS A 13 -19.75 -16.27 -8.08
N LYS A 14 -19.75 -16.29 -6.74
CA LYS A 14 -18.93 -15.37 -5.93
C LYS A 14 -17.44 -15.58 -6.18
N THR A 15 -17.03 -16.82 -6.40
CA THR A 15 -15.65 -17.19 -6.74
C THR A 15 -15.26 -16.67 -8.13
N SER A 16 -16.12 -16.86 -9.14
CA SER A 16 -15.83 -16.38 -10.50
C SER A 16 -15.79 -14.86 -10.58
N ASP A 17 -16.71 -14.17 -9.90
CA ASP A 17 -16.73 -12.71 -9.79
C ASP A 17 -15.44 -12.20 -9.15
N PHE A 18 -15.01 -12.82 -8.05
CA PHE A 18 -13.76 -12.48 -7.37
C PHE A 18 -12.54 -12.69 -8.27
N GLN A 19 -12.46 -13.81 -8.98
CA GLN A 19 -11.36 -14.09 -9.92
C GLN A 19 -11.31 -13.07 -11.06
N PHE A 20 -12.46 -12.78 -11.67
CA PHE A 20 -12.55 -11.81 -12.76
C PHE A 20 -12.07 -10.42 -12.31
N ARG A 21 -12.56 -9.97 -11.15
CA ARG A 21 -12.17 -8.68 -10.55
C ARG A 21 -10.67 -8.63 -10.24
N SER A 22 -10.13 -9.71 -9.67
CA SER A 22 -8.70 -9.80 -9.35
C SER A 22 -7.83 -9.69 -10.61
N ARG A 23 -8.22 -10.35 -11.70
CA ARG A 23 -7.51 -10.28 -12.99
C ARG A 23 -7.51 -8.86 -13.56
N ILE A 24 -8.64 -8.15 -13.48
CA ILE A 24 -8.72 -6.75 -13.91
C ILE A 24 -7.78 -5.87 -13.08
N THR A 25 -7.76 -6.04 -11.76
CA THR A 25 -6.88 -5.25 -10.90
C THR A 25 -5.41 -5.52 -11.20
N VAL A 26 -5.02 -6.78 -11.38
CA VAL A 26 -3.65 -7.15 -11.76
C VAL A 26 -3.28 -6.52 -13.12
N ALA A 27 -4.16 -6.62 -14.11
CA ALA A 27 -3.92 -6.02 -15.42
C ALA A 27 -3.79 -4.49 -15.33
N ALA A 28 -4.64 -3.83 -14.56
CA ALA A 28 -4.57 -2.38 -14.36
C ALA A 28 -3.26 -1.94 -13.69
N ILE A 29 -2.80 -2.67 -12.66
CA ILE A 29 -1.51 -2.42 -12.00
C ILE A 29 -0.35 -2.58 -13.01
N ALA A 30 -0.36 -3.67 -13.79
CA ALA A 30 0.68 -3.93 -14.77
C ALA A 30 0.70 -2.86 -15.87
N ILE A 31 -0.47 -2.50 -16.41
CA ILE A 31 -0.61 -1.43 -17.42
C ILE A 31 -0.12 -0.10 -16.85
N TYR A 32 -0.56 0.27 -15.65
CA TYR A 32 -0.12 1.49 -14.98
C TYR A 32 1.41 1.55 -14.87
N PHE A 33 2.02 0.47 -14.38
CA PHE A 33 3.46 0.42 -14.16
C PHE A 33 4.22 0.44 -15.48
N LEU A 34 3.82 -0.38 -16.47
CA LEU A 34 4.49 -0.45 -17.77
C LEU A 34 4.37 0.85 -18.55
N VAL A 35 3.17 1.43 -18.63
CA VAL A 35 2.95 2.71 -19.31
C VAL A 35 3.70 3.82 -18.58
N GLY A 36 3.56 3.91 -17.26
CA GLY A 36 4.25 4.92 -16.45
C GLY A 36 5.78 4.83 -16.53
N TYR A 37 6.34 3.63 -16.63
CA TYR A 37 7.78 3.43 -16.72
C TYR A 37 8.35 3.80 -18.10
N ASN A 38 7.62 3.49 -19.18
CA ASN A 38 8.04 3.79 -20.55
C ASN A 38 7.78 5.24 -20.94
N PHE A 39 6.68 5.83 -20.45
CA PHE A 39 6.25 7.19 -20.75
C PHE A 39 6.32 8.09 -19.51
N PHE A 40 7.38 7.93 -18.72
CA PHE A 40 7.55 8.70 -17.49
C PHE A 40 7.63 10.20 -17.81
N PRO A 41 6.73 11.04 -17.28
CA PRO A 41 6.53 12.40 -17.79
C PRO A 41 7.56 13.42 -17.28
N PHE A 42 8.44 13.02 -16.35
CA PHE A 42 9.40 13.93 -15.70
C PHE A 42 10.84 13.54 -16.01
N GLN A 43 11.70 14.54 -16.13
CA GLN A 43 13.15 14.32 -16.16
C GLN A 43 13.62 13.97 -14.73
N LEU A 44 14.25 12.81 -14.58
CA LEU A 44 14.85 12.42 -13.31
C LEU A 44 16.14 13.20 -13.07
N PRO A 45 16.43 13.64 -11.83
CA PRO A 45 17.75 14.10 -11.49
C PRO A 45 18.75 12.95 -11.68
N VAL A 46 19.96 13.27 -12.13
CA VAL A 46 21.06 12.30 -12.17
C VAL A 46 21.46 12.00 -10.72
N MET A 47 21.38 10.73 -10.33
CA MET A 47 21.71 10.25 -8.99
C MET A 47 22.85 9.24 -9.10
N ASN A 48 24.06 9.73 -8.85
CA ASN A 48 25.30 8.94 -8.99
C ASN A 48 25.56 8.10 -7.74
N SER A 49 25.23 8.63 -6.56
CA SER A 49 25.47 7.94 -5.30
C SER A 49 24.24 7.16 -4.81
N ILE A 50 24.47 6.21 -3.90
CA ILE A 50 23.38 5.56 -3.16
C ILE A 50 22.65 6.59 -2.28
N THR A 51 23.40 7.51 -1.65
CA THR A 51 22.84 8.54 -0.77
C THR A 51 21.78 9.39 -1.48
N GLU A 52 22.05 9.82 -2.71
CA GLU A 52 21.08 10.60 -3.51
C GLU A 52 19.81 9.80 -3.81
N ARG A 53 19.94 8.52 -4.15
CA ARG A 53 18.79 7.62 -4.41
C ARG A 53 17.94 7.39 -3.15
N VAL A 54 18.59 7.25 -1.99
CA VAL A 54 17.91 7.13 -0.69
C VAL A 54 17.18 8.43 -0.34
N VAL A 55 17.84 9.59 -0.46
CA VAL A 55 17.21 10.89 -0.20
C VAL A 55 16.01 11.13 -1.11
N PHE A 56 16.15 10.83 -2.41
CA PHE A 56 15.05 10.91 -3.36
C PHE A 56 13.88 10.02 -2.92
N THR A 57 14.15 8.76 -2.55
CA THR A 57 13.13 7.81 -2.11
C THR A 57 12.42 8.29 -0.86
N LEU A 58 13.16 8.75 0.16
CA LEU A 58 12.60 9.29 1.40
C LEU A 58 11.68 10.49 1.15
N ARG A 59 12.05 11.40 0.25
CA ARG A 59 11.20 12.55 -0.13
C ARG A 59 9.88 12.10 -0.74
N TRP A 60 9.89 11.07 -1.58
CA TRP A 60 8.65 10.51 -2.14
C TRP A 60 7.79 9.80 -1.09
N GLN A 61 8.40 9.17 -0.08
CA GLN A 61 7.66 8.53 1.02
C GLN A 61 6.80 9.50 1.82
N LEU A 62 7.04 10.82 1.74
CA LEU A 62 6.14 11.83 2.30
C LEU A 62 4.69 11.63 1.83
N LEU A 63 4.48 11.34 0.54
CA LEU A 63 3.14 11.09 -0.01
C LEU A 63 2.49 9.84 0.59
N GLY A 64 3.26 8.79 0.83
CA GLY A 64 2.80 7.61 1.55
C GLY A 64 2.38 7.95 2.98
N GLY A 65 3.17 8.76 3.69
CA GLY A 65 2.87 9.26 5.03
C GLY A 65 1.57 10.08 5.10
N LEU A 66 1.24 10.85 4.05
CA LEU A 66 -0.04 11.57 3.98
C LEU A 66 -1.26 10.64 4.04
N THR A 67 -1.15 9.37 3.61
CA THR A 67 -2.24 8.39 3.72
C THR A 67 -2.51 7.99 5.18
N LEU A 68 -1.48 7.98 6.03
CA LEU A 68 -1.64 7.77 7.47
C LEU A 68 -2.28 8.98 8.14
N LEU A 69 -1.84 10.19 7.78
CA LEU A 69 -2.47 11.43 8.24
C LEU A 69 -3.97 11.44 7.88
N MET A 70 -4.32 11.03 6.66
CA MET A 70 -5.71 10.85 6.24
C MET A 70 -6.47 9.85 7.10
N GLY A 71 -5.88 8.69 7.41
CA GLY A 71 -6.49 7.69 8.29
C GLY A 71 -6.72 8.21 9.71
N MET A 72 -5.74 8.93 10.27
CA MET A 72 -5.85 9.56 11.59
C MET A 72 -6.94 10.62 11.62
N MET A 73 -7.02 11.49 10.59
CA MET A 73 -8.10 12.47 10.45
C MET A 73 -9.47 11.79 10.39
N GLY A 74 -9.59 10.64 9.72
CA GLY A 74 -10.83 9.86 9.70
C GLY A 74 -11.26 9.38 11.09
N VAL A 75 -10.32 8.90 11.91
CA VAL A 75 -10.60 8.50 13.30
C VAL A 75 -10.98 9.71 14.16
N MET A 76 -10.23 10.82 14.04
CA MET A 76 -10.49 12.06 14.78
C MET A 76 -11.86 12.66 14.44
N ALA A 77 -12.26 12.64 13.17
CA ALA A 77 -13.55 13.17 12.74
C ALA A 77 -14.73 12.43 13.41
N VAL A 78 -14.67 11.10 13.51
CA VAL A 78 -15.71 10.31 14.18
C VAL A 78 -15.73 10.59 15.69
N ARG A 79 -14.56 10.70 16.32
CA ARG A 79 -14.48 11.03 17.76
C ARG A 79 -15.00 12.43 18.08
N GLY A 80 -14.74 13.41 17.22
CA GLY A 80 -15.20 14.79 17.41
C GLY A 80 -16.70 14.99 17.23
N GLN A 81 -17.41 14.03 16.65
CA GLN A 81 -18.86 14.10 16.40
C GLN A 81 -19.71 13.50 17.52
N SER A 82 -19.09 12.90 18.55
CA SER A 82 -19.81 12.19 19.60
C SER A 82 -19.06 12.25 20.93
N ASP A 83 -19.71 12.76 21.97
CA ASP A 83 -19.16 12.79 23.34
C ASP A 83 -18.86 11.38 23.88
N THR A 84 -19.59 10.37 23.42
CA THR A 84 -19.34 8.96 23.80
C THR A 84 -18.17 8.36 23.03
N ALA A 85 -17.92 8.78 21.79
CA ALA A 85 -16.73 8.39 21.04
C ALA A 85 -15.46 9.16 21.44
N ALA A 86 -15.62 10.36 22.01
CA ALA A 86 -14.54 11.18 22.53
C ALA A 86 -13.97 10.66 23.86
N ASP A 87 -14.82 10.10 24.72
CA ASP A 87 -14.43 9.56 26.03
C ASP A 87 -14.37 8.01 26.01
N PRO A 88 -13.17 7.41 25.89
CA PRO A 88 -13.02 5.96 25.86
C PRO A 88 -13.37 5.29 27.20
N VAL A 89 -13.54 6.03 28.30
CA VAL A 89 -13.87 5.50 29.63
C VAL A 89 -15.38 5.30 29.79
N LYS A 90 -16.20 6.06 29.07
CA LYS A 90 -17.66 5.93 29.11
C LYS A 90 -18.18 4.66 28.42
N GLY A 91 -17.36 4.03 27.57
CA GLY A 91 -17.76 2.87 26.77
C GLY A 91 -18.90 3.19 25.79
N ASN A 92 -19.39 2.16 25.08
CA ASN A 92 -20.55 2.20 24.15
C ASN A 92 -20.34 2.90 22.78
N ALA A 93 -19.11 3.29 22.42
CA ALA A 93 -18.83 3.96 21.15
C ALA A 93 -17.75 3.28 20.31
N GLU A 94 -17.20 2.13 20.73
CA GLU A 94 -16.14 1.45 19.97
C GLU A 94 -16.59 1.08 18.55
N HIS A 95 -17.88 0.72 18.40
CA HIS A 95 -18.47 0.37 17.11
C HIS A 95 -18.44 1.55 16.11
N LEU A 96 -18.48 2.81 16.59
CA LEU A 96 -18.45 4.00 15.75
C LEU A 96 -17.05 4.21 15.15
N THR A 97 -16.00 3.98 15.94
CA THR A 97 -14.61 4.17 15.50
C THR A 97 -14.01 2.93 14.85
N GLN A 98 -14.67 1.77 14.93
CA GLN A 98 -14.12 0.50 14.47
C GLN A 98 -13.69 0.53 12.99
N LEU A 99 -14.54 1.08 12.10
CA LEU A 99 -14.22 1.15 10.67
C LEU A 99 -13.00 2.05 10.38
N PRO A 100 -12.96 3.34 10.80
CA PRO A 100 -11.81 4.19 10.55
C PRO A 100 -10.54 3.68 11.26
N GLN A 101 -10.66 3.04 12.44
CA GLN A 101 -9.52 2.39 13.09
C GLN A 101 -8.99 1.21 12.27
N ASN A 102 -9.86 0.35 11.72
CA ASN A 102 -9.46 -0.75 10.85
C ASN A 102 -8.77 -0.24 9.57
N ILE A 103 -9.26 0.87 9.00
CA ILE A 103 -8.64 1.51 7.83
C ILE A 103 -7.25 2.07 8.19
N LEU A 104 -7.12 2.78 9.31
CA LEU A 104 -5.86 3.32 9.77
C LEU A 104 -4.84 2.22 10.07
N GLN A 105 -5.22 1.20 10.84
CA GLN A 105 -4.37 0.07 11.19
C GLN A 105 -3.86 -0.66 9.94
N ASN A 106 -4.75 -0.98 9.00
CA ASN A 106 -4.33 -1.61 7.76
C ASN A 106 -3.45 -0.71 6.89
N THR A 107 -3.70 0.61 6.88
CA THR A 107 -2.84 1.57 6.16
C THR A 107 -1.45 1.62 6.78
N LEU A 108 -1.34 1.59 8.11
CA LEU A 108 -0.07 1.55 8.84
C LEU A 108 0.74 0.31 8.49
N GLU A 109 0.12 -0.88 8.57
CA GLU A 109 0.78 -2.14 8.22
C GLU A 109 1.29 -2.12 6.77
N GLN A 110 0.43 -1.73 5.82
CA GLN A 110 0.82 -1.66 4.40
C GLN A 110 1.90 -0.60 4.15
N PHE A 111 1.84 0.54 4.84
CA PHE A 111 2.84 1.60 4.72
C PHE A 111 4.20 1.16 5.23
N ILE A 112 4.29 0.44 6.35
CA ILE A 112 5.56 -0.07 6.87
C ILE A 112 6.23 -0.99 5.85
N PHE A 113 5.49 -1.96 5.30
CA PHE A 113 6.05 -2.84 4.27
C PHE A 113 6.46 -2.07 3.02
N HIS A 114 5.61 -1.15 2.54
CA HIS A 114 5.93 -0.31 1.38
C HIS A 114 7.19 0.52 1.61
N PHE A 115 7.27 1.24 2.74
CA PHE A 115 8.40 2.09 3.10
C PHE A 115 9.71 1.30 3.14
N VAL A 116 9.74 0.19 3.89
CA VAL A 116 10.93 -0.67 3.99
C VAL A 116 11.31 -1.22 2.61
N GLY A 117 10.33 -1.71 1.85
CA GLY A 117 10.57 -2.24 0.50
C GLY A 117 11.15 -1.20 -0.45
N GLN A 118 10.65 0.03 -0.43
CA GLN A 118 11.13 1.12 -1.29
C GLN A 118 12.55 1.56 -0.93
N ILE A 119 12.87 1.65 0.36
CA ILE A 119 14.22 2.00 0.82
C ILE A 119 15.23 0.92 0.41
N VAL A 120 14.89 -0.36 0.55
CA VAL A 120 15.77 -1.45 0.08
C VAL A 120 15.84 -1.47 -1.46
N LEU A 121 14.72 -1.25 -2.15
CA LEU A 121 14.68 -1.25 -3.61
C LEU A 121 15.63 -0.20 -4.19
N CYS A 122 15.63 1.02 -3.65
CA CYS A 122 16.43 2.10 -4.21
C CYS A 122 17.94 1.87 -4.15
N THR A 123 18.42 0.96 -3.30
CA THR A 123 19.85 0.59 -3.24
C THR A 123 20.27 -0.31 -4.40
N TYR A 124 19.31 -1.01 -5.02
CA TYR A 124 19.55 -1.91 -6.16
C TYR A 124 19.23 -1.27 -7.52
N LEU A 125 18.45 -0.18 -7.56
CA LEU A 125 18.07 0.48 -8.80
C LEU A 125 19.18 1.36 -9.36
N SER A 126 19.41 1.31 -10.67
CA SER A 126 20.23 2.32 -11.38
C SER A 126 19.56 3.70 -11.39
N SER A 127 20.32 4.77 -11.66
CA SER A 127 19.78 6.14 -11.75
C SER A 127 18.60 6.25 -12.71
N GLU A 128 18.65 5.55 -13.85
CA GLU A 128 17.58 5.54 -14.86
C GLU A 128 16.33 4.80 -14.39
N SER A 129 16.51 3.79 -13.53
CA SER A 129 15.41 2.95 -13.03
C SER A 129 14.68 3.58 -11.83
N MET A 130 15.20 4.68 -11.28
CA MET A 130 14.63 5.36 -10.11
C MET A 130 13.21 5.92 -10.32
N LYS A 131 12.74 6.05 -11.58
CA LYS A 131 11.32 6.32 -11.89
C LYS A 131 10.36 5.26 -11.35
N ALA A 132 10.83 4.06 -11.02
CA ALA A 132 10.01 3.05 -10.36
C ALA A 132 9.48 3.54 -8.99
N ILE A 133 10.28 4.28 -8.24
CA ILE A 133 9.93 4.78 -6.90
C ILE A 133 8.67 5.67 -6.93
N PRO A 134 8.62 6.79 -7.70
CA PRO A 134 7.43 7.63 -7.74
C PRO A 134 6.19 6.90 -8.26
N LEU A 135 6.34 6.01 -9.25
CA LEU A 135 5.23 5.20 -9.75
C LEU A 135 4.65 4.29 -8.66
N LEU A 136 5.50 3.60 -7.90
CA LEU A 136 5.07 2.72 -6.83
C LEU A 136 4.43 3.51 -5.67
N VAL A 137 4.96 4.68 -5.34
CA VAL A 137 4.40 5.57 -4.31
C VAL A 137 3.04 6.11 -4.72
N VAL A 138 2.90 6.62 -5.95
CA VAL A 138 1.61 7.12 -6.45
C VAL A 138 0.58 5.99 -6.49
N LEU A 139 0.96 4.81 -6.97
CA LEU A 139 0.09 3.64 -6.97
C LEU A 139 -0.34 3.23 -5.55
N PHE A 140 0.58 3.29 -4.58
CA PHE A 140 0.28 3.05 -3.18
C PHE A 140 -0.75 4.05 -2.64
N VAL A 141 -0.54 5.36 -2.86
CA VAL A 141 -1.45 6.42 -2.40
C VAL A 141 -2.85 6.26 -3.02
N VAL A 142 -2.94 6.07 -4.33
CA VAL A 142 -4.21 5.83 -5.02
C VAL A 142 -4.88 4.57 -4.48
N GLY A 143 -4.12 3.49 -4.27
CA GLY A 143 -4.61 2.26 -3.67
C GLY A 143 -5.21 2.47 -2.29
N ARG A 144 -4.56 3.28 -1.42
CA ARG A 144 -5.09 3.58 -0.07
C ARG A 144 -6.35 4.43 -0.10
N ILE A 145 -6.44 5.40 -1.02
CA ILE A 145 -7.66 6.20 -1.20
C ILE A 145 -8.82 5.29 -1.66
N LEU A 146 -8.58 4.45 -2.66
CA LEU A 146 -9.56 3.46 -3.13
C LEU A 146 -9.93 2.46 -2.04
N TYR A 147 -8.97 2.04 -1.21
CA TYR A 147 -9.22 1.12 -0.11
C TYR A 147 -10.19 1.74 0.90
N LYS A 148 -9.93 2.99 1.32
CA LYS A 148 -10.82 3.74 2.23
C LYS A 148 -12.23 3.84 1.65
N ILE A 149 -12.37 4.37 0.44
CA ILE A 149 -13.67 4.59 -0.21
C ILE A 149 -14.41 3.25 -0.37
N ALA A 150 -13.73 2.21 -0.87
CA ALA A 150 -14.36 0.92 -1.09
C ALA A 150 -14.78 0.25 0.21
N TYR A 151 -14.00 0.38 1.29
CA TYR A 151 -14.34 -0.17 2.60
C TYR A 151 -15.54 0.57 3.23
N GLU A 152 -15.62 1.89 3.07
CA GLU A 152 -16.78 2.68 3.50
C GLU A 152 -18.06 2.31 2.74
N MET A 153 -17.97 1.91 1.47
CA MET A 153 -19.11 1.47 0.68
C MET A 153 -19.57 0.04 1.00
N ASP A 154 -18.64 -0.89 1.12
CA ASP A 154 -18.91 -2.31 1.37
C ASP A 154 -17.63 -3.00 1.89
N PRO A 155 -17.66 -3.63 3.08
CA PRO A 155 -16.53 -4.36 3.64
C PRO A 155 -15.87 -5.36 2.70
N MET A 156 -16.61 -5.97 1.78
CA MET A 156 -16.09 -6.93 0.80
C MET A 156 -15.38 -6.27 -0.38
N LYS A 157 -15.66 -5.00 -0.68
CA LYS A 157 -15.05 -4.25 -1.79
C LYS A 157 -13.68 -3.67 -1.45
N ARG A 158 -13.28 -3.62 -0.18
CA ARG A 158 -11.96 -3.10 0.23
C ARG A 158 -10.77 -3.74 -0.51
N LEU A 159 -10.94 -4.97 -1.01
CA LEU A 159 -9.91 -5.68 -1.78
C LEU A 159 -9.47 -4.93 -3.05
N TYR A 160 -10.33 -4.09 -3.64
CA TYR A 160 -9.97 -3.29 -4.82
C TYR A 160 -8.87 -2.27 -4.56
N GLY A 161 -8.84 -1.66 -3.37
CA GLY A 161 -7.74 -0.78 -2.97
C GLY A 161 -6.59 -1.52 -2.30
N PHE A 162 -6.83 -2.74 -1.82
CA PHE A 162 -5.80 -3.56 -1.17
C PHE A 162 -4.80 -4.14 -2.19
N PHE A 163 -5.28 -4.73 -3.28
CA PHE A 163 -4.39 -5.33 -4.29
C PHE A 163 -3.38 -4.36 -4.94
N PRO A 164 -3.74 -3.10 -5.30
CA PRO A 164 -2.77 -2.15 -5.84
C PRO A 164 -1.72 -1.68 -4.83
N THR A 165 -1.90 -1.90 -3.52
CA THR A 165 -0.81 -1.69 -2.54
C THR A 165 -0.03 -2.96 -2.26
N PHE A 166 -0.74 -4.09 -2.12
CA PHE A 166 -0.15 -5.36 -1.72
C PHE A 166 0.71 -5.99 -2.82
N LEU A 167 0.20 -6.11 -4.05
CA LEU A 167 0.89 -6.81 -5.13
C LEU A 167 2.21 -6.14 -5.54
N PRO A 168 2.28 -4.81 -5.72
CA PRO A 168 3.55 -4.14 -6.00
C PRO A 168 4.55 -4.29 -4.85
N THR A 169 4.07 -4.27 -3.60
CA THR A 169 4.93 -4.48 -2.42
C THR A 169 5.53 -5.88 -2.42
N ILE A 170 4.74 -6.91 -2.69
CA ILE A 170 5.26 -8.29 -2.84
C ILE A 170 6.28 -8.38 -3.98
N ALA A 171 6.01 -7.76 -5.12
CA ALA A 171 6.95 -7.74 -6.25
C ALA A 171 8.27 -7.03 -5.88
N THR A 172 8.20 -5.92 -5.13
CA THR A 172 9.38 -5.22 -4.61
C THR A 172 10.19 -6.11 -3.68
N TYR A 173 9.56 -6.80 -2.73
CA TYR A 173 10.26 -7.71 -1.81
C TYR A 173 10.88 -8.89 -2.55
N ALA A 174 10.16 -9.49 -3.50
CA ALA A 174 10.68 -10.59 -4.31
C ALA A 174 11.92 -10.17 -5.10
N TYR A 175 11.89 -8.98 -5.71
CA TYR A 175 13.05 -8.43 -6.41
C TYR A 175 14.22 -8.14 -5.47
N CYS A 176 13.97 -7.50 -4.33
CA CYS A 176 15.02 -7.20 -3.35
C CYS A 176 15.66 -8.48 -2.77
N LEU A 177 14.87 -9.52 -2.52
CA LEU A 177 15.36 -10.82 -2.08
C LEU A 177 16.18 -11.51 -3.17
N TYR A 178 15.72 -11.45 -4.42
CA TYR A 178 16.49 -11.95 -5.56
C TYR A 178 17.86 -11.26 -5.64
N CYS A 179 17.90 -9.92 -5.56
CA CYS A 179 19.14 -9.16 -5.56
C CYS A 179 20.04 -9.54 -4.37
N LEU A 180 19.49 -9.63 -3.16
CA LEU A 180 20.25 -10.02 -1.97
C LEU A 180 20.90 -11.40 -2.13
N VAL A 181 20.16 -12.38 -2.66
CA VAL A 181 20.64 -13.76 -2.82
C VAL A 181 21.64 -13.88 -3.96
N MET A 182 21.38 -13.23 -5.11
CA MET A 182 22.19 -13.41 -6.31
C MET A 182 23.40 -12.48 -6.39
N LEU A 183 23.27 -11.25 -5.88
CA LEU A 183 24.32 -10.24 -5.94
C LEU A 183 25.11 -10.15 -4.62
N GLY A 184 24.52 -10.64 -3.53
CA GLY A 184 25.08 -10.58 -2.19
C GLY A 184 24.85 -9.24 -1.49
N PRO A 185 25.01 -9.18 -0.16
CA PRO A 185 24.72 -7.99 0.65
C PRO A 185 25.70 -6.83 0.44
N GLY A 186 26.87 -7.07 -0.16
CA GLY A 186 27.86 -6.03 -0.48
C GLY A 186 27.66 -5.37 -1.84
N TYR A 187 26.63 -5.77 -2.60
CA TYR A 187 26.38 -5.22 -3.92
C TYR A 187 26.04 -3.73 -3.85
N GLY A 188 26.74 -2.93 -4.65
CA GLY A 188 26.55 -1.47 -4.72
C GLY A 188 27.41 -0.67 -3.74
N PHE A 189 28.16 -1.30 -2.83
CA PHE A 189 29.18 -0.58 -2.08
C PHE A 189 30.30 -0.13 -3.04
N GLU A 190 30.51 1.18 -3.15
CA GLU A 190 31.69 1.74 -3.80
C GLU A 190 32.95 1.25 -3.05
N LYS A 191 33.98 0.84 -3.79
CA LYS A 191 35.31 0.60 -3.23
C LYS A 191 36.04 1.92 -3.02
#